data_AF-W9V9Q3-F1
#
_entry.id   AF-W9V9Q3-F1
#
_cell.length_a   1.000
_cell.length_b   1.000
_cell.length_c   1.000
_cell.angle_alpha   90.00
_cell.angle_beta   90.00
_cell.angle_gamma   90.00
#
_symmetry.space_group_name_H-M   'P 1'
#
loop_
_entity.id
_entity.type
_entity.pdbx_description
1 polymer ?
#
loop_
_entity_poly.entity_id
_entity_poly.type
_entity_poly.pdbx_seq_one_letter_code
_entity_poly.pdbx_strand_id
1 'polypeptide(L)'
;MVLTIPFAAILLHRAAASPEGFESAARLLDSWWVGLFLIALVWSLMHHLLAGVRHLGLDIGFGLDRPVARFTAGIVLIAAVAASLLLLVLGVIV
;
A
#
# COMPACT_ATOMS: atom_id res chain seq x y z
N MET A 1 -2.90 -3.49 6.27
CA MET A 1 -2.40 -4.45 5.25
C MET A 1 -2.52 -5.93 5.62
N VAL A 2 -2.02 -6.44 6.77
CA VAL A 2 -1.88 -7.91 6.98
C VAL A 2 -3.19 -8.69 6.85
N LEU A 3 -4.30 -8.18 7.40
CA LEU A 3 -5.60 -8.84 7.32
C LEU A 3 -6.16 -8.96 5.90
N THR A 4 -5.63 -8.19 4.93
CA THR A 4 -6.10 -8.23 3.54
C THR A 4 -5.44 -9.35 2.74
N ILE A 5 -4.36 -9.95 3.24
CA ILE A 5 -3.60 -11.00 2.55
C ILE A 5 -4.48 -12.18 2.10
N PRO A 6 -5.31 -12.82 2.94
CA PRO A 6 -6.14 -13.95 2.49
C PRO A 6 -7.14 -13.54 1.41
N PHE A 7 -7.75 -12.36 1.53
CA PHE A 7 -8.69 -11.84 0.54
C PHE A 7 -8.00 -11.55 -0.79
N ALA A 8 -6.84 -10.92 -0.76
CA ALA A 8 -6.03 -10.66 -1.94
C ALA A 8 -5.60 -11.97 -2.63
N ALA A 9 -5.21 -12.99 -1.85
CA ALA A 9 -4.85 -14.30 -2.39
C ALA A 9 -6.04 -15.01 -3.06
N ILE A 10 -7.23 -14.99 -2.44
CA ILE A 10 -8.46 -15.55 -3.03
C ILE A 10 -8.83 -14.80 -4.31
N LEU A 11 -8.76 -13.47 -4.29
CA LEU A 11 -9.12 -12.65 -5.44
C LEU A 11 -8.15 -12.87 -6.60
N LEU A 12 -6.85 -12.93 -6.33
CA LEU A 12 -5.82 -13.23 -7.31
C LEU A 12 -5.99 -14.64 -7.90
N HIS A 13 -6.25 -15.64 -7.05
CA HIS A 13 -6.50 -17.01 -7.50
C HIS A 13 -7.70 -17.08 -8.46
N ARG A 14 -8.82 -16.43 -8.11
CA ARG A 14 -10.00 -16.35 -8.97
C ARG A 14 -9.72 -15.63 -10.28
N ALA A 15 -9.02 -14.50 -10.21
CA ALA A 15 -8.68 -13.70 -11.39
C ALA A 15 -7.77 -14.47 -12.37
N ALA A 16 -6.88 -15.33 -11.86
CA ALA A 16 -5.99 -16.15 -12.67
C ALA A 16 -6.63 -17.46 -13.18
N ALA A 17 -7.79 -17.86 -12.65
CA ALA A 17 -8.40 -19.16 -12.95
C ALA A 17 -9.15 -19.20 -14.29
N SER A 18 -9.80 -18.10 -14.70
CA SER A 18 -10.50 -18.01 -15.98
C SER A 18 -10.81 -16.56 -16.36
N PRO A 19 -11.18 -16.26 -17.63
CA PRO A 19 -11.66 -14.94 -18.03
C PRO A 19 -12.87 -14.46 -17.21
N GLU A 20 -13.83 -15.34 -16.93
CA GLU A 20 -15.00 -15.01 -16.10
C GLU A 20 -14.61 -14.73 -14.65
N GLY A 21 -13.61 -15.47 -14.14
CA GLY A 21 -13.01 -15.24 -12.82
C GLY A 21 -12.33 -13.87 -12.73
N PHE A 22 -11.60 -13.48 -13.78
CA PHE A 22 -11.01 -12.15 -13.91
C PHE A 22 -12.08 -11.05 -13.93
N GLU A 23 -13.10 -11.16 -14.79
CA GLU A 23 -14.19 -10.18 -14.83
C GLU A 23 -14.92 -10.05 -13.50
N SER A 24 -15.16 -11.16 -12.80
CA SER A 24 -15.79 -11.12 -11.48
C SER A 24 -14.92 -10.40 -10.44
N ALA A 25 -13.60 -10.58 -10.48
CA ALA A 25 -12.69 -9.87 -9.59
C ALA A 25 -12.63 -8.38 -9.94
N ALA A 26 -12.57 -8.04 -11.23
CA ALA A 26 -12.58 -6.65 -11.70
C ALA A 26 -13.85 -5.91 -11.27
N ARG A 27 -15.04 -6.52 -11.45
CA ARG A 27 -16.32 -5.92 -11.01
C ARG A 27 -16.37 -5.63 -9.50
N LEU A 28 -15.75 -6.48 -8.68
CA LEU A 28 -15.66 -6.23 -7.24
C LEU A 28 -14.74 -5.03 -6.97
N LEU A 29 -13.57 -4.97 -7.59
CA LEU A 29 -12.60 -3.89 -7.39
C LEU A 29 -13.10 -2.53 -7.92
N ASP A 30 -13.98 -2.53 -8.92
CA ASP A 30 -14.62 -1.33 -9.49
C ASP A 30 -15.74 -0.74 -8.62
N SER A 31 -16.14 -1.45 -7.55
CA SER A 31 -17.15 -0.95 -6.62
C SER A 31 -16.62 0.26 -5.83
N TRP A 32 -17.37 1.37 -5.81
CA TRP A 32 -16.93 2.63 -5.19
C TRP A 32 -16.46 2.48 -3.72
N TRP A 33 -17.14 1.64 -2.93
CA TRP A 33 -16.78 1.39 -1.53
C TRP A 33 -15.51 0.54 -1.38
N VAL A 34 -15.26 -0.38 -2.33
CA VAL A 34 -13.99 -1.10 -2.43
C VAL A 34 -12.88 -0.14 -2.83
N GLY A 35 -13.15 0.79 -3.74
CA GLY A 35 -12.22 1.87 -4.10
C GLY A 35 -11.75 2.68 -2.89
N LEU A 36 -12.67 3.10 -2.00
CA LEU A 36 -12.30 3.78 -0.74
C LEU A 36 -11.41 2.92 0.16
N PHE A 37 -11.73 1.63 0.27
CA PHE A 37 -10.91 0.69 1.02
C PHE A 37 -9.51 0.52 0.41
N LEU A 38 -9.41 0.43 -0.92
CA LEU A 38 -8.15 0.29 -1.64
C LEU A 38 -7.26 1.53 -1.48
N ILE A 39 -7.83 2.74 -1.44
CA ILE A 39 -7.07 3.97 -1.13
C ILE A 39 -6.39 3.85 0.24
N ALA A 40 -7.14 3.45 1.27
CA ALA A 40 -6.58 3.24 2.60
C ALA A 40 -5.54 2.11 2.62
N LEU A 41 -5.77 1.04 1.86
CA LEU A 41 -4.84 -0.10 1.76
C LEU A 41 -3.53 0.29 1.06
N VAL A 42 -3.59 1.04 -0.03
CA VAL A 42 -2.42 1.55 -0.76
C VAL A 42 -1.60 2.44 0.15
N TRP A 43 -2.23 3.40 0.84
CA TRP A 43 -1.54 4.24 1.81
C TRP A 43 -0.91 3.45 2.95
N SER A 44 -1.67 2.51 3.54
CA SER A 44 -1.19 1.63 4.60
C SER A 44 0.03 0.81 4.15
N LEU A 45 0.04 0.32 2.91
CA LEU A 45 1.14 -0.43 2.33
C LEU A 45 2.37 0.45 2.08
N MET A 46 2.19 1.65 1.48
CA MET A 46 3.28 2.59 1.24
C MET A 46 3.91 3.07 2.54
N HIS A 47 3.10 3.40 3.54
CA HIS A 47 3.59 3.76 4.86
C HIS A 47 4.37 2.61 5.49
N HIS A 48 3.83 1.39 5.45
CA HIS A 48 4.51 0.23 6.02
C HIS A 48 5.84 -0.07 5.35
N LEU A 49 5.91 -0.02 4.01
CA LEU A 49 7.14 -0.23 3.25
C LEU A 49 8.22 0.79 3.63
N LEU A 50 7.88 2.08 3.60
CA LEU A 50 8.83 3.15 3.90
C LEU A 50 9.23 3.18 5.39
N ALA A 51 8.28 2.91 6.29
CA ALA A 51 8.57 2.73 7.70
C ALA A 51 9.49 1.53 7.93
N GLY A 52 9.28 0.42 7.22
CA GLY A 52 10.14 -0.77 7.25
C GLY A 52 11.57 -0.45 6.82
N VAL A 53 11.76 0.26 5.70
CA VAL A 53 13.08 0.74 5.25
C VAL A 53 13.74 1.62 6.31
N ARG A 54 12.99 2.55 6.93
CA ARG A 54 13.51 3.34 8.05
C ARG A 54 13.92 2.47 9.24
N HIS A 55 13.14 1.45 9.59
CA HIS A 55 13.49 0.54 10.69
C HIS A 55 14.75 -0.27 10.39
N LEU A 56 14.91 -0.79 9.17
CA LEU A 56 16.16 -1.44 8.75
C LEU A 56 17.36 -0.50 8.86
N GLY A 57 17.18 0.81 8.59
CA GLY A 57 18.21 1.82 8.83
C GLY A 57 18.55 2.00 10.31
N LEU A 58 17.55 2.00 11.20
CA LEU A 58 17.77 2.05 12.64
C LEU A 58 18.49 0.79 13.14
N ASP A 59 18.13 -0.39 12.61
CA ASP A 59 18.73 -1.67 13.00
C ASP A 59 20.24 -1.74 12.71
N ILE A 60 20.72 -0.99 11.72
CA ILE A 60 22.14 -0.87 11.37
C ILE A 60 22.79 0.42 11.92
N GLY A 61 22.11 1.13 12.83
CA GLY A 61 22.65 2.27 13.57
C GLY A 61 22.43 3.66 12.96
N PHE A 62 21.67 3.80 11.87
CA PHE A 62 21.40 5.11 11.28
C PHE A 62 20.23 5.82 11.97
N GLY A 63 20.43 7.08 12.39
CA GLY A 63 19.35 7.97 12.81
C GLY A 63 18.75 7.65 14.19
N LEU A 64 19.56 7.08 15.10
CA LEU A 64 19.16 6.75 16.47
C LEU A 64 18.88 7.98 17.35
N ASP A 65 19.48 9.14 17.02
CA ASP A 65 19.25 10.37 17.76
C ASP A 65 17.78 10.81 17.67
N ARG A 66 17.18 11.15 18.81
CA ARG A 66 15.75 11.49 18.90
C ARG A 66 15.28 12.56 17.89
N PRO A 67 16.03 13.67 17.64
CA PRO A 67 15.63 14.65 16.62
C PRO A 67 15.62 14.05 15.21
N VAL A 68 16.64 13.26 14.85
CA VAL A 68 16.76 12.60 13.55
C VAL A 68 15.68 11.53 13.38
N ALA A 69 15.42 10.73 14.42
CA ALA A 69 14.38 9.71 14.43
C ALA A 69 12.98 10.31 14.21
N ARG A 70 12.70 11.50 14.77
CA ARG A 70 11.44 12.24 14.57
C ARG A 70 11.35 12.82 13.17
N PHE A 71 12.43 13.44 12.69
CA PHE A 71 12.49 14.01 11.35
C PHE A 71 12.25 12.94 10.27
N THR A 72 12.96 11.82 10.35
CA THR A 72 12.81 10.70 9.41
C THR A 72 11.43 10.04 9.49
N ALA A 73 10.81 9.97 10.67
CA ALA A 73 9.42 9.51 10.79
C ALA A 73 8.44 10.45 10.08
N GLY A 74 8.66 11.76 10.16
CA GLY A 74 7.90 12.76 9.40
C GLY A 74 8.07 12.61 7.89
N ILE A 75 9.30 12.38 7.42
CA ILE A 75 9.59 12.09 6.00
C ILE A 75 8.81 10.87 5.53
N VAL A 76 8.84 9.77 6.29
CA VAL A 76 8.11 8.53 5.94
C VAL A 76 6.61 8.82 5.77
N LEU A 77 6.00 9.60 6.66
CA LEU A 77 4.57 9.92 6.55
C LEU A 77 4.25 10.73 5.29
N ILE A 78 5.03 11.79 5.01
CA ILE A 78 4.82 12.65 3.83
C ILE A 78 5.08 11.87 2.55
N ALA A 79 6.19 11.12 2.49
CA ALA A 79 6.55 10.32 1.32
C ALA A 79 5.52 9.21 1.05
N ALA A 80 4.96 8.58 2.08
CA ALA A 80 3.91 7.58 1.91
C ALA A 80 2.65 8.18 1.29
N VAL A 81 2.22 9.37 1.73
CA VAL A 81 1.07 10.07 1.14
C VAL A 81 1.37 10.45 -0.32
N ALA A 82 2.53 11.06 -0.57
CA ALA A 82 2.92 11.48 -1.92
C ALA A 82 2.99 10.28 -2.90
N ALA A 83 3.62 9.18 -2.49
CA ALA A 83 3.71 7.95 -3.29
C ALA A 83 2.32 7.33 -3.54
N SER A 84 1.45 7.35 -2.53
CA SER A 84 0.07 6.83 -2.68
C SER A 84 -0.73 7.66 -3.67
N LEU A 85 -0.66 8.99 -3.58
CA LEU A 85 -1.33 9.89 -4.53
C LEU A 85 -0.79 9.71 -5.95
N LEU A 86 0.52 9.59 -6.12
CA LEU A 86 1.13 9.32 -7.42
C LEU A 86 0.61 8.01 -8.02
N LEU A 87 0.59 6.92 -7.25
CA LEU A 87 0.05 5.63 -7.68
C LEU A 87 -1.42 5.70 -8.07
N LEU A 88 -2.24 6.40 -7.28
CA LEU A 88 -3.66 6.56 -7.57
C LEU A 88 -3.88 7.39 -8.83
N VAL A 89 -3.13 8.48 -9.03
CA VAL A 89 -3.22 9.30 -10.25
C VAL A 89 -2.82 8.49 -11.48
N LEU A 90 -1.69 7.75 -11.42
CA LEU A 90 -1.26 6.90 -12.52
C LEU A 90 -2.25 5.78 -12.80
N GLY A 91 -2.78 5.12 -11.76
CA GLY A 91 -3.74 4.03 -11.89
C GLY A 91 -5.14 4.45 -12.35
N VAL A 92 -5.48 5.74 -12.25
CA VAL A 92 -6.72 6.32 -12.82
C VAL A 92 -6.54 6.74 -14.28
N ILE A 93 -5.30 7.04 -14.69
CA ILE A 93 -4.99 7.49 -16.07
C ILE A 93 -4.77 6.30 -17.03
N VAL A 94 -4.45 5.11 -16.50
CA VAL A 94 -4.28 3.85 -17.25
C VAL A 94 -5.58 3.06 -17.29
#